data_AF-A0A381L8F4-F1
#
_entry.id   AF-A0A381L8F4-F1
#
_cell.length_a   1.000
_cell.length_b   1.000
_cell.length_c   1.000
_cell.angle_alpha   90.00
_cell.angle_beta   90.00
_cell.angle_gamma   90.00
#
_symmetry.space_group_name_H-M   'P 1'
#
loop_
_entity.id
_entity.type
_entity.pdbx_description
1 polymer ?
#
loop_
_entity_poly.entity_id
_entity_poly.type
_entity_poly.pdbx_seq_one_letter_code
_entity_poly.pdbx_strand_id
1 'polypeptide(L)'
;DNSLQKFNLGYRARRGELALENERFCTFQSIKDYPYQYIGNTNRQKVVDSYFGQGKLYNQSWELFYIYELNEEAQNPIILVTTRQLNQFFEKINTDLKIKLTIPSGSKGAFEVKFENGMPRPRYLGNAQSKNTVEELLLNVPLKDDYLKGEHEIFPRENEKLIQEFKDKLFLISNPSSGKKGSRKKNNKEKTTKKKQAWNHSIKRVQRYLGIRLSSTEQSSAQNDTKDSDPNHSRQHSSRQIAEDLTSSVYFDPEKPAAFPTEDSVVFICVDVEAWERNSKIITEIGFATLDTKDIASIAPGERGTNWMKAIRPRHFRVIEHKDYVNKDFVTGCADRFEFGNSEFISLKDAPQVVSSCFKHPFSKIEEISEDEHTSRKIVLVGHDVLSDVVYLRKLGYDVFNLSTLEELIDTAEMNRYLTRQLNPQNLGAALYGLGITAWNLHNAGNDAVYTLQAMIALAIKQVTEREKKNRA
;
A
#
# COMPACT_ATOMS: atom_id res chain seq x y z
N ASP A 1 35.79 -40.25 -4.59
CA ASP A 1 35.30 -40.56 -3.23
C ASP A 1 35.20 -39.24 -2.45
N ASN A 2 34.11 -38.49 -2.64
CA ASN A 2 33.88 -37.22 -1.94
C ASN A 2 32.66 -37.42 -1.05
N SER A 3 32.84 -38.18 0.04
CA SER A 3 31.89 -38.16 1.13
C SER A 3 31.69 -36.71 1.54
N LEU A 4 30.46 -36.21 1.43
CA LEU A 4 30.10 -34.88 1.92
C LEU A 4 30.61 -34.76 3.35
N GLN A 5 31.55 -33.85 3.58
CA GLN A 5 32.14 -33.67 4.90
C GLN A 5 31.01 -33.19 5.82
N LYS A 6 30.53 -34.09 6.67
CA LYS A 6 29.36 -33.85 7.51
C LYS A 6 29.71 -32.75 8.51
N PHE A 7 28.89 -31.70 8.55
CA PHE A 7 29.05 -30.66 9.55
C PHE A 7 28.89 -31.26 10.95
N ASN A 8 29.86 -31.03 11.84
CA ASN A 8 29.76 -31.48 13.23
C ASN A 8 29.17 -30.35 14.08
N LEU A 9 27.94 -30.54 14.54
CA LEU A 9 27.23 -29.63 15.42
C LEU A 9 27.86 -29.55 16.83
N GLY A 10 28.70 -30.53 17.20
CA GLY A 10 29.31 -30.67 18.52
C GLY A 10 28.41 -31.40 19.54
N TYR A 11 27.19 -31.73 19.15
CA TYR A 11 26.22 -32.52 19.94
C TYR A 11 25.23 -33.22 19.00
N ARG A 12 24.50 -34.22 19.51
CA ARG A 12 23.47 -34.93 18.76
C ARG A 12 22.09 -34.32 19.04
N ALA A 13 21.74 -33.30 18.25
CA ALA A 13 20.44 -32.63 18.37
C ALA A 13 19.28 -33.54 17.96
N ARG A 14 18.17 -33.47 18.69
CA ARG A 14 16.87 -34.04 18.32
C ARG A 14 16.00 -32.98 17.67
N ARG A 15 15.14 -33.39 16.75
CA ARG A 15 14.18 -32.47 16.11
C ARG A 15 13.33 -31.76 17.17
N GLY A 16 13.17 -30.45 17.04
CA GLY A 16 12.47 -29.59 18.00
C GLY A 16 13.31 -29.14 19.21
N GLU A 17 14.51 -29.71 19.40
CA GLU A 17 15.40 -29.35 20.51
C GLU A 17 15.95 -27.94 20.35
N LEU A 18 15.96 -27.17 21.45
CA LEU A 18 16.56 -25.84 21.47
C LEU A 18 18.04 -25.88 21.09
N ALA A 19 18.46 -24.92 20.28
CA ALA A 19 19.86 -24.67 20.03
C ALA A 19 20.59 -24.23 21.31
N LEU A 20 21.91 -24.41 21.30
CA LEU A 20 22.79 -23.91 22.35
C LEU A 20 22.68 -22.38 22.46
N GLU A 21 22.72 -21.87 23.69
CA GLU A 21 22.48 -20.45 23.99
C GLU A 21 23.44 -19.49 23.28
N ASN A 22 24.70 -19.90 23.15
CA ASN A 22 25.75 -19.08 22.57
C ASN A 22 25.88 -19.24 21.04
N GLU A 23 25.01 -20.03 20.42
CA GLU A 23 25.06 -20.26 18.98
C GLU A 23 24.65 -19.00 18.20
N ARG A 24 25.35 -18.76 17.09
CA ARG A 24 25.10 -17.63 16.20
C ARG A 24 24.44 -18.14 14.94
N PHE A 25 23.49 -17.37 14.41
CA PHE A 25 22.68 -17.78 13.27
C PHE A 25 22.66 -16.75 12.15
N CYS A 26 22.39 -17.26 10.95
CA CYS A 26 21.97 -16.49 9.78
C CYS A 26 20.79 -17.22 9.11
N THR A 27 20.00 -16.52 8.29
CA THR A 27 18.94 -17.20 7.53
C THR A 27 19.54 -18.00 6.38
N PHE A 28 18.96 -19.16 6.09
CA PHE A 28 19.36 -19.96 4.92
C PHE A 28 19.20 -19.17 3.60
N GLN A 29 18.21 -18.28 3.54
CA GLN A 29 18.02 -17.36 2.42
C GLN A 29 19.20 -16.38 2.26
N SER A 30 19.76 -15.86 3.36
CA SER A 30 20.91 -14.95 3.29
C SER A 30 22.14 -15.60 2.68
N ILE A 31 22.29 -16.92 2.83
CA ILE A 31 23.35 -17.69 2.16
C ILE A 31 23.11 -17.71 0.66
N LYS A 32 21.88 -18.03 0.20
CA LYS A 32 21.51 -18.04 -1.23
C LYS A 32 21.79 -16.70 -1.90
N ASP A 33 21.52 -15.59 -1.19
CA ASP A 33 21.66 -14.24 -1.73
C ASP A 33 23.10 -13.70 -1.64
N TYR A 34 23.96 -14.32 -0.82
CA TYR A 34 25.31 -13.87 -0.53
C TYR A 34 26.14 -13.50 -1.79
N PRO A 35 26.24 -14.35 -2.83
CA PRO A 35 27.09 -14.04 -3.99
C PRO A 35 26.63 -12.80 -4.76
N TYR A 36 25.33 -12.51 -4.76
CA TYR A 36 24.76 -11.37 -5.48
C TYR A 36 24.88 -10.06 -4.69
N GLN A 37 24.88 -10.16 -3.35
CA GLN A 37 24.90 -8.98 -2.47
C GLN A 37 26.32 -8.57 -2.05
N TYR A 38 27.22 -9.53 -1.82
CA TYR A 38 28.49 -9.26 -1.14
C TYR A 38 29.74 -9.63 -1.94
N ILE A 39 29.60 -10.36 -3.05
CA ILE A 39 30.72 -10.69 -3.90
C ILE A 39 30.79 -9.71 -5.07
N GLY A 40 31.95 -9.07 -5.23
CA GLY A 40 32.24 -8.19 -6.36
C GLY A 40 32.27 -8.94 -7.70
N ASN A 41 32.10 -8.20 -8.80
CA ASN A 41 31.93 -8.76 -10.14
C ASN A 41 33.04 -9.74 -10.55
N THR A 42 34.30 -9.49 -10.13
CA THR A 42 35.47 -10.32 -10.46
C THR A 42 35.31 -11.79 -10.02
N ASN A 43 34.79 -12.04 -8.82
CA ASN A 43 34.71 -13.39 -8.26
C ASN A 43 33.29 -13.97 -8.30
N ARG A 44 32.27 -13.15 -8.54
CA ARG A 44 30.87 -13.56 -8.44
C ARG A 44 30.56 -14.73 -9.36
N GLN A 45 30.87 -14.62 -10.65
CA GLN A 45 30.49 -15.64 -11.63
C GLN A 45 31.10 -17.00 -11.28
N LYS A 46 32.41 -17.03 -10.97
CA LYS A 46 33.13 -18.24 -10.54
C LYS A 46 32.50 -18.89 -9.32
N VAL A 47 32.15 -18.10 -8.29
CA VAL A 47 31.51 -18.62 -7.07
C VAL A 47 30.11 -19.15 -7.37
N VAL A 48 29.31 -18.41 -8.14
CA VAL A 48 27.95 -18.83 -8.52
C VAL A 48 28.00 -20.16 -9.28
N ASP A 49 28.83 -20.26 -10.30
CA ASP A 49 28.90 -21.46 -11.15
C ASP A 49 29.38 -22.69 -10.40
N SER A 50 30.30 -22.55 -9.44
CA SER A 50 30.85 -23.66 -8.68
C SER A 50 29.97 -24.11 -7.51
N TYR A 51 29.27 -23.20 -6.81
CA TYR A 51 28.62 -23.52 -5.53
C TYR A 51 27.15 -23.12 -5.39
N PHE A 52 26.58 -22.31 -6.28
CA PHE A 52 25.20 -21.81 -6.12
C PHE A 52 24.29 -22.18 -7.28
N GLY A 53 24.76 -21.99 -8.52
CA GLY A 53 24.04 -22.23 -9.75
C GLY A 53 23.59 -23.69 -9.87
N GLN A 54 22.47 -23.91 -10.56
CA GLN A 54 21.89 -25.25 -10.80
C GLN A 54 21.64 -26.05 -9.51
N GLY A 55 21.41 -25.37 -8.38
CA GLY A 55 21.12 -26.02 -7.10
C GLY A 55 22.36 -26.58 -6.38
N LYS A 56 23.58 -26.24 -6.81
CA LYS A 56 24.83 -26.73 -6.18
C LYS A 56 24.98 -26.36 -4.70
N LEU A 57 24.26 -25.34 -4.22
CA LEU A 57 24.22 -24.98 -2.80
C LEU A 57 23.66 -26.12 -1.94
N TYR A 58 22.74 -26.90 -2.50
CA TYR A 58 22.12 -28.05 -1.86
C TYR A 58 23.01 -29.30 -1.88
N ASN A 59 24.14 -29.27 -2.57
CA ASN A 59 25.16 -30.31 -2.54
C ASN A 59 26.10 -30.14 -1.33
N GLN A 60 25.72 -29.35 -0.34
CA GLN A 60 26.42 -29.23 0.94
C GLN A 60 25.55 -29.79 2.05
N SER A 61 26.18 -30.29 3.12
CA SER A 61 25.46 -30.72 4.32
C SER A 61 25.07 -29.51 5.16
N TRP A 62 23.78 -29.36 5.45
CA TRP A 62 23.24 -28.30 6.28
C TRP A 62 22.49 -28.87 7.49
N GLU A 63 22.84 -28.40 8.68
CA GLU A 63 22.05 -28.52 9.90
C GLU A 63 21.10 -27.32 9.95
N LEU A 64 19.81 -27.58 9.68
CA LEU A 64 18.77 -26.56 9.63
C LEU A 64 18.14 -26.35 11.00
N PHE A 65 17.79 -25.11 11.28
CA PHE A 65 17.07 -24.67 12.47
C PHE A 65 15.86 -23.84 12.07
N TYR A 66 14.89 -23.71 12.97
CA TYR A 66 13.72 -22.85 12.76
C TYR A 66 13.41 -22.01 14.00
N ILE A 67 12.82 -20.84 13.78
CA ILE A 67 12.30 -19.99 14.84
C ILE A 67 11.03 -19.27 14.38
N TYR A 68 10.05 -19.14 15.26
CA TYR A 68 8.80 -18.43 14.98
C TYR A 68 8.85 -16.98 15.47
N GLU A 69 8.08 -16.12 14.81
CA GLU A 69 7.77 -14.79 15.35
C GLU A 69 6.81 -14.91 16.54
N LEU A 70 6.88 -13.96 17.47
CA LEU A 70 5.98 -13.91 18.63
C LEU A 70 4.52 -13.63 18.26
N ASN A 71 4.23 -13.13 17.05
CA ASN A 71 2.87 -12.82 16.61
C ASN A 71 1.99 -14.08 16.50
N GLU A 72 0.76 -14.03 16.99
CA GLU A 72 -0.21 -15.16 16.92
C GLU A 72 -0.67 -15.45 15.49
N GLU A 73 -0.66 -14.45 14.60
CA GLU A 73 -1.06 -14.60 13.20
C GLU A 73 0.07 -15.13 12.28
N ALA A 74 1.32 -15.17 12.76
CA ALA A 74 2.46 -15.55 11.95
C ALA A 74 2.64 -17.08 11.95
N GLN A 75 2.18 -17.74 10.88
CA GLN A 75 2.26 -19.19 10.74
C GLN A 75 3.56 -19.71 10.08
N ASN A 76 4.39 -18.82 9.52
CA ASN A 76 5.58 -19.23 8.77
C ASN A 76 6.87 -19.12 9.62
N PRO A 77 7.64 -20.21 9.79
CA PRO A 77 8.90 -20.18 10.52
C PRO A 77 10.03 -19.55 9.70
N ILE A 78 10.99 -18.92 10.38
CA ILE A 78 12.24 -18.46 9.80
C ILE A 78 13.26 -19.59 9.85
N ILE A 79 13.81 -19.96 8.69
CA ILE A 79 14.78 -21.05 8.56
C ILE A 79 16.20 -20.53 8.68
N LEU A 80 16.92 -21.11 9.62
CA LEU A 80 18.23 -20.69 10.07
C LEU A 80 19.27 -21.77 9.85
N VAL A 81 20.51 -21.33 9.71
CA VAL A 81 21.70 -22.16 9.88
C VAL A 81 22.70 -21.44 10.77
N THR A 82 23.61 -22.19 11.36
CA THR A 82 24.60 -21.61 12.25
C THR A 82 25.66 -20.84 11.46
N THR A 83 26.17 -19.75 12.03
CA THR A 83 27.28 -18.96 11.47
C THR A 83 28.51 -19.83 11.23
N ARG A 84 28.73 -20.85 12.06
CA ARG A 84 29.81 -21.83 11.90
C ARG A 84 29.70 -22.60 10.58
N GLN A 85 28.49 -23.02 10.19
CA GLN A 85 28.27 -23.69 8.90
C GLN A 85 28.63 -22.78 7.72
N LEU A 86 28.24 -21.50 7.82
CA LEU A 86 28.58 -20.51 6.80
C LEU A 86 30.10 -20.29 6.70
N ASN A 87 30.80 -20.18 7.83
CA ASN A 87 32.25 -20.02 7.83
C ASN A 87 32.96 -21.24 7.23
N GLN A 88 32.55 -22.46 7.57
CA GLN A 88 33.09 -23.67 6.96
C GLN A 88 32.82 -23.73 5.45
N PHE A 89 31.62 -23.29 5.02
CA PHE A 89 31.30 -23.19 3.61
C PHE A 89 32.19 -22.16 2.89
N PHE A 90 32.46 -21.01 3.51
CA PHE A 90 33.43 -20.04 2.97
C PHE A 90 34.85 -20.59 2.93
N GLU A 91 35.32 -21.30 3.96
CA GLU A 91 36.63 -21.94 3.97
C GLU A 91 36.79 -22.92 2.80
N LYS A 92 35.75 -23.71 2.53
CA LYS A 92 35.71 -24.61 1.38
C LYS A 92 35.83 -23.84 0.06
N ILE A 93 34.97 -22.83 -0.16
CA ILE A 93 35.01 -22.02 -1.38
C ILE A 93 36.36 -21.31 -1.54
N ASN A 94 36.91 -20.76 -0.46
CA ASN A 94 38.19 -20.06 -0.45
C ASN A 94 39.35 -21.00 -0.83
N THR A 95 39.33 -22.23 -0.30
CA THR A 95 40.34 -23.25 -0.59
C THR A 95 40.29 -23.70 -2.05
N ASP A 96 39.07 -23.99 -2.54
CA ASP A 96 38.83 -24.56 -3.85
C ASP A 96 39.02 -23.52 -4.97
N LEU A 97 38.59 -22.26 -4.75
CA LEU A 97 38.64 -21.20 -5.77
C LEU A 97 39.82 -20.22 -5.60
N LYS A 98 40.61 -20.35 -4.53
CA LYS A 98 41.71 -19.44 -4.17
C LYS A 98 41.25 -17.98 -4.03
N ILE A 99 40.14 -17.78 -3.31
CA ILE A 99 39.56 -16.47 -3.00
C ILE A 99 39.45 -16.26 -1.49
N LYS A 100 38.92 -15.09 -1.06
CA LYS A 100 38.79 -14.73 0.36
C LYS A 100 37.40 -14.17 0.68
N LEU A 101 36.40 -15.04 0.67
CA LEU A 101 35.06 -14.78 1.21
C LEU A 101 35.11 -14.75 2.73
N THR A 102 34.41 -13.79 3.32
CA THR A 102 34.25 -13.64 4.77
C THR A 102 32.83 -13.17 5.07
N ILE A 103 32.43 -13.22 6.34
CA ILE A 103 31.23 -12.51 6.76
C ILE A 103 31.43 -11.00 6.47
N PRO A 104 30.50 -10.35 5.74
CA PRO A 104 30.67 -8.97 5.31
C PRO A 104 30.47 -8.03 6.49
N SER A 105 31.43 -7.14 6.74
CA SER A 105 31.29 -6.09 7.77
C SER A 105 30.06 -5.19 7.52
N GLY A 106 29.66 -5.05 6.26
CA GLY A 106 28.47 -4.30 5.84
C GLY A 106 27.12 -4.93 6.26
N SER A 107 27.07 -6.18 6.72
CA SER A 107 25.81 -6.84 7.13
C SER A 107 25.39 -6.54 8.57
N LYS A 108 26.18 -5.76 9.32
CA LYS A 108 25.89 -5.35 10.71
C LYS A 108 25.50 -6.51 11.63
N GLY A 109 26.18 -7.66 11.51
CA GLY A 109 25.93 -8.82 12.37
C GLY A 109 24.73 -9.69 11.98
N ALA A 110 24.07 -9.46 10.83
CA ALA A 110 22.96 -10.31 10.37
C ALA A 110 23.34 -11.77 10.08
N PHE A 111 24.64 -12.05 9.90
CA PHE A 111 25.14 -13.42 9.79
C PHE A 111 25.58 -14.02 11.14
N GLU A 112 25.42 -13.29 12.24
CA GLU A 112 25.97 -13.61 13.56
C GLU A 112 24.97 -13.37 14.70
N VAL A 113 23.67 -13.47 14.42
CA VAL A 113 22.61 -13.13 15.37
C VAL A 113 22.50 -14.20 16.45
N LYS A 114 22.40 -13.79 17.71
CA LYS A 114 22.27 -14.67 18.87
C LYS A 114 20.96 -14.46 19.63
N PHE A 115 20.42 -15.55 20.16
CA PHE A 115 19.20 -15.55 20.97
C PHE A 115 19.55 -15.93 22.41
N GLU A 116 19.78 -14.92 23.24
CA GLU A 116 20.31 -15.02 24.61
C GLU A 116 19.31 -14.39 25.61
N ASN A 117 19.64 -14.36 26.91
CA ASN A 117 18.93 -13.58 27.94
C ASN A 117 17.43 -13.90 28.05
N GLY A 118 17.06 -15.17 27.98
CA GLY A 118 15.67 -15.62 28.13
C GLY A 118 14.77 -15.34 26.92
N MET A 119 15.33 -15.02 25.75
CA MET A 119 14.58 -14.97 24.50
C MET A 119 14.24 -16.38 23.99
N PRO A 120 13.16 -16.54 23.19
CA PRO A 120 12.95 -17.75 22.41
C PRO A 120 14.19 -18.09 21.58
N ARG A 121 14.62 -19.35 21.61
CA ARG A 121 15.81 -19.81 20.87
C ARG A 121 15.42 -20.64 19.65
N PRO A 122 16.24 -20.63 18.59
CA PRO A 122 16.04 -21.51 17.44
C PRO A 122 15.97 -22.98 17.85
N ARG A 123 15.13 -23.74 17.16
CA ARG A 123 14.94 -25.18 17.35
C ARG A 123 15.56 -25.94 16.20
N TYR A 124 16.15 -27.09 16.48
CA TYR A 124 16.76 -27.94 15.47
C TYR A 124 15.68 -28.57 14.57
N LEU A 125 15.82 -28.39 13.25
CA LEU A 125 14.90 -28.92 12.26
C LEU A 125 15.36 -30.29 11.72
N GLY A 126 16.65 -30.42 11.42
CA GLY A 126 17.22 -31.63 10.85
C GLY A 126 18.47 -31.40 10.00
N ASN A 127 19.14 -32.49 9.64
CA ASN A 127 20.27 -32.51 8.71
C ASN A 127 19.76 -32.71 7.27
N ALA A 128 20.22 -31.89 6.34
CA ALA A 128 19.95 -32.00 4.91
C ALA A 128 21.26 -32.17 4.12
N GLN A 129 21.28 -33.13 3.20
CA GLN A 129 22.45 -33.43 2.35
C GLN A 129 22.14 -33.35 0.86
N SER A 130 20.90 -32.99 0.53
CA SER A 130 20.40 -32.84 -0.83
C SER A 130 19.26 -31.82 -0.88
N LYS A 131 18.93 -31.38 -2.10
CA LYS A 131 17.79 -30.48 -2.34
C LYS A 131 16.47 -31.09 -1.82
N ASN A 132 16.23 -32.37 -2.11
CA ASN A 132 15.01 -33.07 -1.69
C ASN A 132 14.89 -33.12 -0.17
N THR A 133 15.98 -33.42 0.55
CA THR A 133 15.98 -33.43 2.02
C THR A 133 15.75 -32.04 2.61
N VAL A 134 16.22 -30.96 1.97
CA VAL A 134 15.89 -29.60 2.41
C VAL A 134 14.39 -29.36 2.22
N GLU A 135 13.85 -29.63 1.04
CA GLU A 135 12.44 -29.40 0.72
C GLU A 135 11.51 -30.21 1.65
N GLU A 136 11.84 -31.47 1.93
CA GLU A 136 11.10 -32.32 2.88
C GLU A 136 11.12 -31.74 4.31
N LEU A 137 12.27 -31.28 4.80
CA LEU A 137 12.37 -30.66 6.12
C LEU A 137 11.57 -29.36 6.20
N LEU A 138 11.56 -28.56 5.12
CA LEU A 138 10.81 -27.31 5.04
C LEU A 138 9.29 -27.52 4.98
N LEU A 139 8.83 -28.61 4.36
CA LEU A 139 7.40 -28.96 4.32
C LEU A 139 6.88 -29.46 5.67
N ASN A 140 7.76 -30.03 6.49
CA ASN A 140 7.39 -30.70 7.73
C ASN A 140 7.82 -29.94 8.99
N VAL A 141 8.03 -28.62 8.95
CA VAL A 141 8.47 -27.87 10.15
C VAL A 141 7.45 -28.04 11.28
N PRO A 142 7.88 -28.41 12.51
CA PRO A 142 6.98 -28.55 13.64
C PRO A 142 6.19 -27.26 13.92
N LEU A 143 4.95 -27.40 14.39
CA LEU A 143 4.08 -26.25 14.69
C LEU A 143 4.67 -25.39 15.81
N LYS A 144 4.23 -24.12 15.87
CA LYS A 144 4.71 -23.13 16.84
C LYS A 144 4.61 -23.60 18.29
N ASP A 145 3.55 -24.35 18.61
CA ASP A 145 3.27 -24.85 19.97
C ASP A 145 3.72 -26.31 20.20
N ASP A 146 4.55 -26.86 19.30
CA ASP A 146 5.11 -28.21 19.43
C ASP A 146 6.45 -28.18 20.20
N TYR A 147 6.38 -28.52 21.49
CA TYR A 147 7.50 -28.48 22.44
C TYR A 147 7.92 -29.88 22.88
N LEU A 148 9.20 -30.05 23.21
CA LEU A 148 9.67 -31.31 23.80
C LEU A 148 9.14 -31.45 25.25
N LYS A 149 8.84 -32.68 25.67
CA LYS A 149 8.35 -32.96 27.04
C LYS A 149 9.35 -32.48 28.09
N GLY A 150 8.87 -31.68 29.04
CA GLY A 150 9.67 -31.13 30.15
C GLY A 150 10.39 -29.82 29.82
N GLU A 151 10.12 -29.21 28.67
CA GLU A 151 10.69 -27.94 28.28
C GLU A 151 9.93 -26.77 28.90
N HIS A 152 10.63 -25.94 29.69
CA HIS A 152 10.10 -24.68 30.21
C HIS A 152 10.53 -23.55 29.28
N GLU A 153 9.64 -23.09 28.40
CA GLU A 153 9.96 -21.92 27.57
C GLU A 153 9.86 -20.64 28.40
N ILE A 154 10.93 -19.83 28.39
CA ILE A 154 10.91 -18.48 28.92
C ILE A 154 10.18 -17.62 27.88
N PHE A 155 8.86 -17.55 27.99
CA PHE A 155 8.07 -16.59 27.25
C PHE A 155 8.24 -15.22 27.91
N PRO A 156 8.83 -14.21 27.25
CA PRO A 156 8.84 -12.85 27.77
C PRO A 156 7.46 -12.23 27.51
N ARG A 157 6.37 -12.79 28.07
CA ARG A 157 5.01 -12.25 27.86
C ARG A 157 4.86 -10.85 28.47
N GLU A 158 5.70 -10.50 29.43
CA GLU A 158 5.56 -9.27 30.22
C GLU A 158 6.74 -8.30 30.07
N ASN A 159 7.83 -8.69 29.39
CA ASN A 159 9.00 -7.83 29.21
C ASN A 159 9.04 -7.22 27.80
N GLU A 160 8.41 -6.06 27.65
CA GLU A 160 8.35 -5.33 26.36
C GLU A 160 9.73 -5.09 25.73
N LYS A 161 10.76 -4.86 26.56
CA LYS A 161 12.13 -4.64 26.08
C LYS A 161 12.70 -5.91 25.45
N LEU A 162 12.52 -7.07 26.08
CA LEU A 162 12.96 -8.36 25.52
C LEU A 162 12.14 -8.76 24.29
N ILE A 163 10.82 -8.51 24.27
CA ILE A 163 9.97 -8.70 23.09
C ILE A 163 10.51 -7.86 21.92
N GLN A 164 10.85 -6.60 22.18
CA GLN A 164 11.36 -5.70 21.15
C GLN A 164 12.74 -6.13 20.67
N GLU A 165 13.65 -6.50 21.58
CA GLU A 165 14.98 -7.00 21.22
C GLU A 165 14.89 -8.27 20.36
N PHE A 166 13.98 -9.19 20.71
CA PHE A 166 13.74 -10.39 19.91
C PHE A 166 13.23 -10.05 18.50
N LYS A 167 12.26 -9.13 18.38
CA LYS A 167 11.76 -8.64 17.09
C LYS A 167 12.89 -8.00 16.27
N ASP A 168 13.76 -7.22 16.89
CA ASP A 168 14.88 -6.55 16.23
C ASP A 168 15.92 -7.57 15.72
N LYS A 169 16.14 -8.66 16.46
CA LYS A 169 17.02 -9.78 16.04
C LYS A 169 16.44 -10.56 14.86
N LEU A 170 15.15 -10.93 14.90
CA LEU A 170 14.46 -11.58 13.77
C LEU A 170 14.41 -10.67 12.54
N PHE A 171 14.29 -9.37 12.76
CA PHE A 171 14.37 -8.38 11.71
C PHE A 171 15.75 -8.34 11.04
N LEU A 172 16.80 -8.22 11.86
CA LEU A 172 18.20 -8.13 11.42
C LEU A 172 18.60 -9.36 10.62
N ILE A 173 18.34 -10.57 11.15
CA ILE A 173 18.73 -11.84 10.54
C ILE A 173 18.01 -12.09 9.20
N SER A 174 16.79 -11.56 9.04
CA SER A 174 16.00 -11.66 7.80
C SER A 174 16.32 -10.58 6.78
N ASN A 175 17.11 -9.55 7.14
CA ASN A 175 17.39 -8.41 6.26
C ASN A 175 18.86 -7.94 6.34
N PRO A 176 19.83 -8.74 5.87
CA PRO A 176 21.26 -8.50 6.08
C PRO A 176 21.80 -7.21 5.45
N SER A 177 21.26 -6.82 4.30
CA SER A 177 21.66 -5.60 3.55
C SER A 177 21.05 -4.31 4.11
N SER A 178 20.25 -4.40 5.18
CA SER A 178 19.43 -3.32 5.69
C SER A 178 20.03 -2.59 6.89
N GLY A 179 21.33 -2.74 7.17
CA GLY A 179 21.96 -2.20 8.38
C GLY A 179 21.76 -0.69 8.65
N LYS A 180 21.44 0.15 7.66
CA LYS A 180 21.03 1.57 7.85
C LYS A 180 19.50 1.80 7.92
N LYS A 181 18.68 0.74 7.99
CA LYS A 181 17.20 0.76 7.84
C LYS A 181 16.44 0.30 9.11
N GLY A 182 17.04 0.33 10.30
CA GLY A 182 16.28 0.15 11.56
C GLY A 182 15.15 1.17 11.72
N SER A 183 15.31 2.39 11.21
CA SER A 183 14.22 3.38 11.15
C SER A 183 13.24 3.17 9.99
N ARG A 184 13.52 2.28 9.01
CA ARG A 184 12.79 2.23 7.72
C ARG A 184 11.78 1.09 7.59
N LYS A 185 11.88 -0.01 8.37
CA LYS A 185 10.86 -1.09 8.36
C LYS A 185 9.92 -1.13 9.57
N LYS A 186 10.26 -0.53 10.74
CA LYS A 186 9.23 -0.09 11.71
C LYS A 186 8.24 0.84 10.99
N ASN A 187 8.80 1.73 10.18
CA ASN A 187 8.09 2.52 9.20
C ASN A 187 7.29 1.72 8.16
N ASN A 188 7.57 0.46 7.79
CA ASN A 188 6.81 -0.21 6.72
C ASN A 188 5.62 -1.04 7.21
N LYS A 189 5.68 -1.70 8.38
CA LYS A 189 4.48 -2.34 9.00
C LYS A 189 3.59 -1.30 9.67
N GLU A 190 4.17 -0.27 10.33
CA GLU A 190 3.41 0.93 10.69
C GLU A 190 2.93 1.66 9.44
N LYS A 191 3.69 1.81 8.34
CA LYS A 191 3.12 2.37 7.10
C LYS A 191 2.04 1.48 6.53
N THR A 192 2.09 0.16 6.56
CA THR A 192 0.98 -0.65 5.99
C THR A 192 -0.28 -0.53 6.85
N THR A 193 -0.17 -0.52 8.18
CA THR A 193 -1.33 -0.29 9.07
C THR A 193 -1.81 1.16 9.03
N LYS A 194 -0.89 2.15 9.10
CA LYS A 194 -1.18 3.58 8.92
C LYS A 194 -1.69 3.91 7.52
N LYS A 195 -1.27 3.19 6.46
CA LYS A 195 -1.77 3.33 5.09
C LYS A 195 -3.16 2.72 4.96
N LYS A 196 -3.40 1.51 5.48
CA LYS A 196 -4.75 0.93 5.54
C LYS A 196 -5.70 1.83 6.35
N GLN A 197 -5.24 2.37 7.47
CA GLN A 197 -5.97 3.39 8.23
C GLN A 197 -6.16 4.65 7.39
N ALA A 198 -5.14 5.20 6.76
CA ALA A 198 -5.21 6.41 5.92
C ALA A 198 -6.15 6.23 4.72
N TRP A 199 -6.21 5.05 4.09
CA TRP A 199 -7.13 4.76 2.99
C TRP A 199 -8.57 4.66 3.48
N ASN A 200 -8.79 3.97 4.61
CA ASN A 200 -10.09 3.96 5.28
C ASN A 200 -10.52 5.39 5.68
N HIS A 201 -9.59 6.20 6.19
CA HIS A 201 -9.83 7.60 6.51
C HIS A 201 -10.13 8.42 5.25
N SER A 202 -9.49 8.13 4.11
CA SER A 202 -9.76 8.81 2.84
C SER A 202 -11.17 8.52 2.34
N ILE A 203 -11.61 7.26 2.35
CA ILE A 203 -12.99 6.92 1.99
C ILE A 203 -13.99 7.60 2.94
N LYS A 204 -13.73 7.58 4.25
CA LYS A 204 -14.58 8.26 5.23
C LYS A 204 -14.59 9.78 5.05
N ARG A 205 -13.48 10.40 4.66
CA ARG A 205 -13.39 11.84 4.35
C ARG A 205 -14.22 12.19 3.12
N VAL A 206 -14.07 11.45 2.02
CA VAL A 206 -14.93 11.59 0.83
C VAL A 206 -16.41 11.48 1.22
N GLN A 207 -16.77 10.51 2.05
CA GLN A 207 -18.15 10.37 2.52
C GLN A 207 -18.66 11.60 3.28
N ARG A 208 -17.83 12.31 4.05
CA ARG A 208 -18.24 13.54 4.76
C ARG A 208 -18.35 14.72 3.81
N TYR A 209 -17.41 14.85 2.87
CA TYR A 209 -17.48 15.85 1.80
C TYR A 209 -18.73 15.66 0.91
N LEU A 210 -19.16 14.42 0.68
CA LEU A 210 -20.37 14.09 -0.08
C LEU A 210 -21.65 14.08 0.78
N GLY A 211 -21.59 14.33 2.09
CA GLY A 211 -22.76 14.31 2.98
C GLY A 211 -23.36 12.91 3.25
N ILE A 212 -22.62 11.83 2.95
CA ILE A 212 -22.99 10.43 3.23
C ILE A 212 -22.68 10.06 4.70
N ARG A 213 -21.73 10.75 5.33
CA ARG A 213 -21.28 10.49 6.70
C ARG A 213 -21.35 11.79 7.52
N LEU A 214 -21.80 11.69 8.76
CA LEU A 214 -21.77 12.80 9.73
C LEU A 214 -20.38 13.42 9.83
N SER A 215 -20.33 14.75 9.95
CA SER A 215 -19.09 15.49 10.14
C SER A 215 -18.35 15.05 11.42
N SER A 216 -17.03 15.22 11.46
CA SER A 216 -16.28 14.87 12.68
C SER A 216 -16.64 15.73 13.89
N THR A 217 -17.02 16.99 13.66
CA THR A 217 -17.46 17.94 14.69
C THR A 217 -18.80 17.57 15.31
N GLU A 218 -19.76 17.12 14.49
CA GLU A 218 -21.08 16.70 14.97
C GLU A 218 -21.03 15.33 15.67
N GLN A 219 -20.08 14.46 15.30
CA GLN A 219 -19.85 13.20 16.03
C GLN A 219 -19.36 13.46 17.47
N SER A 220 -18.50 14.46 17.68
CA SER A 220 -18.03 14.83 19.01
C SER A 220 -19.10 15.50 19.87
N SER A 221 -20.00 16.31 19.29
CA SER A 221 -21.11 16.91 20.04
C SER A 221 -22.18 15.88 20.39
N ALA A 222 -22.55 15.00 19.47
CA ALA A 222 -23.53 13.92 19.73
C ALA A 222 -23.07 12.94 20.82
N GLN A 223 -21.76 12.70 20.96
CA GLN A 223 -21.20 11.87 22.05
C GLN A 223 -21.19 12.58 23.41
N ASN A 224 -21.14 13.92 23.44
CA ASN A 224 -21.18 14.69 24.68
C ASN A 224 -22.62 14.89 25.19
N ASP A 225 -23.59 15.10 24.29
CA ASP A 225 -25.00 15.27 24.65
C ASP A 225 -25.64 14.01 25.27
N THR A 226 -25.07 12.82 25.02
CA THR A 226 -25.53 11.56 25.64
C THR A 226 -25.04 11.35 27.08
N LYS A 227 -24.11 12.19 27.58
CA LYS A 227 -23.59 12.08 28.96
C LYS A 227 -24.27 13.01 29.97
N ASP A 228 -25.00 14.03 29.52
CA ASP A 228 -25.60 15.06 30.39
C ASP A 228 -27.14 15.01 30.46
N SER A 229 -27.78 13.94 29.97
CA SER A 229 -29.23 13.77 30.10
C SER A 229 -29.61 13.26 31.51
N ASP A 230 -30.06 14.20 32.35
CA ASP A 230 -30.71 14.01 33.64
C ASP A 230 -31.86 12.96 33.57
N PRO A 231 -31.95 11.95 34.47
CA PRO A 231 -32.88 10.83 34.31
C PRO A 231 -34.37 11.16 34.51
N ASN A 232 -34.73 12.40 34.87
CA ASN A 232 -36.09 12.77 35.26
C ASN A 232 -36.65 13.91 34.41
N HIS A 233 -37.02 13.63 33.16
CA HIS A 233 -38.20 14.29 32.62
C HIS A 233 -38.96 13.43 31.60
N SER A 234 -40.15 13.03 32.01
CA SER A 234 -41.19 12.42 31.21
C SER A 234 -41.72 13.41 30.16
N ARG A 235 -41.37 13.22 28.88
CA ARG A 235 -42.21 13.66 27.74
C ARG A 235 -42.26 12.60 26.65
N GLN A 236 -43.50 12.36 26.24
CA GLN A 236 -44.03 11.21 25.52
C GLN A 236 -43.56 11.09 24.06
N HIS A 237 -43.11 9.88 23.72
CA HIS A 237 -43.50 9.08 22.54
C HIS A 237 -43.26 9.54 21.09
N SER A 238 -42.68 10.70 20.77
CA SER A 238 -42.28 11.02 19.37
C SER A 238 -40.77 11.13 19.12
N SER A 239 -39.96 11.19 20.18
CA SER A 239 -38.51 11.36 20.07
C SER A 239 -37.70 10.06 19.98
N ARG A 240 -38.26 8.91 20.39
CA ARG A 240 -37.54 7.62 20.35
C ARG A 240 -37.33 7.07 18.94
N GLN A 241 -38.28 7.27 18.02
CA GLN A 241 -38.11 6.83 16.63
C GLN A 241 -37.10 7.69 15.85
N ILE A 242 -37.00 8.99 16.17
CA ILE A 242 -35.98 9.87 15.58
C ILE A 242 -34.60 9.63 16.21
N ALA A 243 -34.56 9.31 17.51
CA ALA A 243 -33.32 9.01 18.22
C ALA A 243 -32.68 7.66 17.82
N GLU A 244 -33.47 6.68 17.36
CA GLU A 244 -32.94 5.42 16.82
C GLU A 244 -32.32 5.59 15.42
N ASP A 245 -32.88 6.46 14.57
CA ASP A 245 -32.35 6.77 13.23
C ASP A 245 -31.03 7.58 13.27
N LEU A 246 -30.82 8.39 14.32
CA LEU A 246 -29.61 9.20 14.55
C LEU A 246 -28.40 8.38 15.07
N THR A 247 -28.55 7.08 15.33
CA THR A 247 -27.45 6.23 15.83
C THR A 247 -26.46 5.80 14.75
N SER A 248 -26.81 5.91 13.47
CA SER A 248 -25.89 5.57 12.38
C SER A 248 -25.08 6.80 11.94
N SER A 249 -23.76 6.77 12.20
CA SER A 249 -22.81 7.78 11.68
C SER A 249 -22.74 7.88 10.14
N VAL A 250 -23.55 7.12 9.41
CA VAL A 250 -23.55 6.96 7.96
C VAL A 250 -24.98 6.70 7.48
N TYR A 251 -25.39 7.31 6.37
CA TYR A 251 -26.68 7.09 5.75
C TYR A 251 -26.56 7.24 4.23
N PHE A 252 -27.14 6.31 3.48
CA PHE A 252 -27.21 6.39 2.02
C PHE A 252 -28.57 5.93 1.52
N ASP A 253 -29.29 6.83 0.86
CA ASP A 253 -30.54 6.55 0.14
C ASP A 253 -30.37 7.08 -1.30
N PRO A 254 -30.42 6.23 -2.33
CA PRO A 254 -30.25 6.68 -3.72
C PRO A 254 -31.34 7.66 -4.17
N GLU A 255 -32.51 7.67 -3.51
CA GLU A 255 -33.68 8.46 -3.92
C GLU A 255 -33.83 9.78 -3.15
N LYS A 256 -32.96 10.05 -2.17
CA LYS A 256 -33.02 11.28 -1.37
C LYS A 256 -31.69 12.04 -1.41
N PRO A 257 -31.71 13.38 -1.34
CA PRO A 257 -30.48 14.16 -1.14
C PRO A 257 -29.68 13.67 0.07
N ALA A 258 -28.38 13.98 0.07
CA ALA A 258 -27.47 13.60 1.14
C ALA A 258 -28.04 14.01 2.52
N ALA A 259 -28.07 13.07 3.45
CA ALA A 259 -28.70 13.28 4.75
C ALA A 259 -27.90 14.20 5.69
N PHE A 260 -26.60 14.36 5.42
CA PHE A 260 -25.73 15.20 6.23
C PHE A 260 -25.19 16.39 5.42
N PRO A 261 -24.94 17.53 6.09
CA PRO A 261 -24.23 18.64 5.46
C PRO A 261 -22.87 18.20 4.91
N THR A 262 -22.48 18.75 3.76
CA THR A 262 -21.16 18.51 3.17
C THR A 262 -20.08 19.18 4.03
N GLU A 263 -19.16 18.39 4.61
CA GLU A 263 -18.02 18.93 5.38
C GLU A 263 -17.18 19.86 4.49
N ASP A 264 -16.77 21.02 5.02
CA ASP A 264 -15.91 22.01 4.36
C ASP A 264 -16.40 22.61 3.02
N SER A 265 -17.52 22.12 2.47
CA SER A 265 -18.06 22.47 1.16
C SER A 265 -16.95 22.56 0.09
N VAL A 266 -16.34 21.41 -0.19
CA VAL A 266 -15.16 21.30 -1.06
C VAL A 266 -15.53 21.25 -2.55
N VAL A 267 -14.54 21.50 -3.40
CA VAL A 267 -14.57 21.21 -4.83
C VAL A 267 -13.59 20.07 -5.11
N PHE A 268 -14.09 18.95 -5.62
CA PHE A 268 -13.25 17.86 -6.10
C PHE A 268 -12.76 18.20 -7.51
N ILE A 269 -11.45 18.14 -7.72
CA ILE A 269 -10.84 18.32 -9.04
C ILE A 269 -9.95 17.12 -9.31
N CYS A 270 -10.21 16.41 -10.40
CA CYS A 270 -9.32 15.38 -10.90
C CYS A 270 -8.52 15.90 -12.08
N VAL A 271 -7.25 15.51 -12.13
CA VAL A 271 -6.36 15.77 -13.26
C VAL A 271 -5.69 14.46 -13.66
N ASP A 272 -5.70 14.20 -14.96
CA ASP A 272 -4.97 13.10 -15.58
C ASP A 272 -4.12 13.68 -16.71
N VAL A 273 -2.88 13.22 -16.87
CA VAL A 273 -1.95 13.74 -17.88
C VAL A 273 -1.35 12.60 -18.70
N GLU A 274 -1.60 12.65 -20.00
CA GLU A 274 -0.98 11.73 -20.94
C GLU A 274 0.32 12.30 -21.50
N ALA A 275 1.30 11.42 -21.63
CA ALA A 275 2.59 11.72 -22.23
C ALA A 275 2.93 10.68 -23.29
N TRP A 276 3.78 11.06 -24.25
CA TRP A 276 4.18 10.16 -25.31
C TRP A 276 5.02 8.99 -24.76
N GLU A 277 4.62 7.77 -25.11
CA GLU A 277 5.15 6.53 -24.57
C GLU A 277 6.65 6.33 -24.81
N ARG A 278 7.19 6.94 -25.88
CA ARG A 278 8.63 6.87 -26.21
C ARG A 278 9.45 8.01 -25.60
N ASN A 279 8.81 9.07 -25.10
CA ASN A 279 9.48 10.15 -24.37
C ASN A 279 8.51 10.86 -23.43
N SER A 280 8.54 10.48 -22.15
CA SER A 280 7.70 11.04 -21.07
C SER A 280 8.00 12.50 -20.70
N LYS A 281 8.80 13.21 -21.51
CA LYS A 281 8.94 14.68 -21.47
C LYS A 281 7.94 15.37 -22.40
N ILE A 282 7.38 14.66 -23.37
CA ILE A 282 6.43 15.18 -24.35
C ILE A 282 5.04 14.91 -23.81
N ILE A 283 4.40 15.94 -23.26
CA ILE A 283 3.04 15.87 -22.71
C ILE A 283 2.05 16.17 -23.84
N THR A 284 1.11 15.26 -24.09
CA THR A 284 0.22 15.33 -25.25
C THR A 284 -1.17 15.83 -24.87
N GLU A 285 -1.69 15.40 -23.72
CA GLU A 285 -3.06 15.68 -23.30
C GLU A 285 -3.11 15.98 -21.81
N ILE A 286 -4.09 16.80 -21.40
CA ILE A 286 -4.38 17.12 -20.01
C ILE A 286 -5.88 17.03 -19.82
N GLY A 287 -6.33 16.12 -18.97
CA GLY A 287 -7.73 15.94 -18.61
C GLY A 287 -8.04 16.61 -17.28
N PHE A 288 -9.22 17.23 -17.20
CA PHE A 288 -9.79 17.74 -15.97
C PHE A 288 -11.20 17.22 -15.80
N ALA A 289 -11.55 16.91 -14.55
CA ALA A 289 -12.93 16.69 -14.16
C ALA A 289 -13.18 17.38 -12.82
N THR A 290 -14.24 18.15 -12.72
CA THR A 290 -14.58 18.91 -11.51
C THR A 290 -15.95 18.48 -11.00
N LEU A 291 -16.07 18.28 -9.69
CA LEU A 291 -17.35 18.16 -8.98
C LEU A 291 -17.38 19.15 -7.82
N ASP A 292 -18.19 20.20 -7.93
CA ASP A 292 -18.48 21.09 -6.80
C ASP A 292 -19.56 20.45 -5.93
N THR A 293 -19.29 20.28 -4.64
CA THR A 293 -20.27 19.70 -3.71
C THR A 293 -21.54 20.54 -3.57
N LYS A 294 -21.48 21.84 -3.89
CA LYS A 294 -22.67 22.70 -3.98
C LYS A 294 -23.63 22.28 -5.10
N ASP A 295 -23.12 21.78 -6.22
CA ASP A 295 -23.95 21.39 -7.36
C ASP A 295 -24.83 20.17 -7.05
N ILE A 296 -24.41 19.35 -6.09
CA ILE A 296 -25.09 18.10 -5.73
C ILE A 296 -25.84 18.15 -4.41
N ALA A 297 -25.77 19.27 -3.67
CA ALA A 297 -26.32 19.39 -2.32
C ALA A 297 -27.83 19.10 -2.24
N SER A 298 -28.58 19.42 -3.29
CA SER A 298 -30.03 19.15 -3.39
C SER A 298 -30.38 18.03 -4.38
N ILE A 299 -29.39 17.30 -4.88
CA ILE A 299 -29.58 16.21 -5.86
C ILE A 299 -29.51 14.87 -5.13
N ALA A 300 -30.52 14.02 -5.33
CA ALA A 300 -30.45 12.63 -4.88
C ALA A 300 -29.35 11.86 -5.65
N PRO A 301 -28.47 11.10 -4.97
CA PRO A 301 -27.30 10.48 -5.59
C PRO A 301 -27.63 9.54 -6.75
N GLY A 302 -28.80 8.89 -6.72
CA GLY A 302 -29.14 7.80 -7.63
C GLY A 302 -28.37 6.51 -7.29
N GLU A 303 -28.74 5.41 -7.94
CA GLU A 303 -28.05 4.14 -7.75
C GLU A 303 -26.55 4.31 -8.07
N ARG A 304 -25.69 3.92 -7.11
CA ARG A 304 -24.22 4.05 -7.18
C ARG A 304 -23.69 5.48 -7.42
N GLY A 305 -24.51 6.51 -7.24
CA GLY A 305 -24.12 7.91 -7.44
C GLY A 305 -24.31 8.43 -8.87
N THR A 306 -25.04 7.70 -9.71
CA THR A 306 -25.24 8.03 -11.14
C THR A 306 -25.78 9.43 -11.41
N ASN A 307 -26.56 10.03 -10.51
CA ASN A 307 -27.02 11.41 -10.68
C ASN A 307 -25.94 12.43 -10.31
N TRP A 308 -25.18 12.19 -9.25
CA TRP A 308 -24.03 13.05 -8.90
C TRP A 308 -22.93 13.01 -9.96
N MET A 309 -22.71 11.85 -10.59
CA MET A 309 -21.77 11.71 -11.71
C MET A 309 -22.11 12.63 -12.89
N LYS A 310 -23.39 12.98 -13.10
CA LYS A 310 -23.82 13.91 -14.16
C LYS A 310 -23.46 15.36 -13.86
N ALA A 311 -23.17 15.70 -12.60
CA ALA A 311 -22.74 17.04 -12.21
C ALA A 311 -21.23 17.26 -12.43
N ILE A 312 -20.49 16.23 -12.87
CA ILE A 312 -19.07 16.34 -13.18
C ILE A 312 -18.89 17.24 -14.41
N ARG A 313 -18.09 18.29 -14.28
CA ARG A 313 -17.72 19.24 -15.33
C ARG A 313 -16.38 18.83 -15.94
N PRO A 314 -16.36 18.37 -17.19
CA PRO A 314 -15.17 17.79 -17.79
C PRO A 314 -14.47 18.84 -18.67
N ARG A 315 -13.14 18.78 -18.75
CA ARG A 315 -12.36 19.47 -19.78
C ARG A 315 -11.26 18.55 -20.28
N HIS A 316 -10.91 18.71 -21.55
CA HIS A 316 -9.86 17.92 -22.16
C HIS A 316 -9.02 18.83 -23.05
N PHE A 317 -7.74 18.96 -22.74
CA PHE A 317 -6.81 19.79 -23.47
C PHE A 317 -5.83 18.94 -24.26
N ARG A 318 -5.60 19.31 -25.52
CA ARG A 318 -4.54 18.75 -26.37
C ARG A 318 -3.48 19.80 -26.63
N VAL A 319 -2.23 19.42 -26.44
CA VAL A 319 -1.09 20.31 -26.64
C VAL A 319 -0.79 20.41 -28.14
N ILE A 320 -0.95 21.61 -28.72
CA ILE A 320 -0.85 21.85 -30.17
C ILE A 320 0.50 21.40 -30.72
N GLU A 321 1.58 21.74 -30.02
CA GLU A 321 2.96 21.41 -30.40
C GLU A 321 3.23 19.91 -30.39
N HIS A 322 2.41 19.13 -29.68
CA HIS A 322 2.60 17.69 -29.50
C HIS A 322 1.46 16.84 -30.08
N LYS A 323 0.51 17.44 -30.79
CA LYS A 323 -0.71 16.75 -31.27
C LYS A 323 -0.45 15.55 -32.19
N ASP A 324 0.71 15.55 -32.86
CA ASP A 324 1.10 14.49 -33.81
C ASP A 324 1.79 13.29 -33.11
N TYR A 325 2.11 13.40 -31.81
CA TYR A 325 2.60 12.29 -31.00
C TYR A 325 1.42 11.46 -30.50
N VAL A 326 1.30 10.22 -30.99
CA VAL A 326 0.20 9.31 -30.65
C VAL A 326 0.77 8.02 -30.09
N ASN A 327 0.29 7.62 -28.90
CA ASN A 327 0.62 6.34 -28.28
C ASN A 327 -0.05 5.20 -29.08
N LYS A 328 0.75 4.23 -29.54
CA LYS A 328 0.29 3.09 -30.36
C LYS A 328 1.04 1.78 -30.09
N ASP A 329 2.27 1.86 -29.56
CA ASP A 329 3.17 0.71 -29.44
C ASP A 329 2.95 -0.09 -28.16
N PHE A 330 2.66 0.57 -27.05
CA PHE A 330 2.49 -0.04 -25.72
C PHE A 330 1.11 0.25 -25.12
N VAL A 331 0.52 1.39 -25.48
CA VAL A 331 -0.80 1.82 -25.05
C VAL A 331 -1.54 2.38 -26.26
N THR A 332 -2.76 1.91 -26.53
CA THR A 332 -3.59 2.45 -27.60
C THR A 332 -4.20 3.79 -27.15
N GLY A 333 -3.58 4.91 -27.53
CA GLY A 333 -4.08 6.24 -27.20
C GLY A 333 -5.39 6.56 -27.92
N CYS A 334 -6.31 7.25 -27.23
CA CYS A 334 -7.63 7.63 -27.74
C CYS A 334 -7.83 9.16 -27.75
N ALA A 335 -6.77 9.92 -28.03
CA ALA A 335 -6.75 11.39 -27.91
C ALA A 335 -7.91 12.14 -28.59
N ASP A 336 -8.41 11.60 -29.70
CA ASP A 336 -9.48 12.20 -30.50
C ASP A 336 -10.89 11.79 -30.04
N ARG A 337 -11.02 10.99 -28.97
CA ARG A 337 -12.28 10.40 -28.50
C ARG A 337 -12.62 10.81 -27.08
N PHE A 338 -12.85 12.11 -26.91
CA PHE A 338 -13.35 12.63 -25.64
C PHE A 338 -14.87 12.43 -25.55
N GLU A 339 -15.32 11.59 -24.62
CA GLU A 339 -16.72 11.16 -24.48
C GLU A 339 -17.61 12.22 -23.83
N PHE A 340 -17.01 13.16 -23.10
CA PHE A 340 -17.74 14.09 -22.23
C PHE A 340 -17.75 15.53 -22.74
N GLY A 341 -17.35 15.78 -23.98
CA GLY A 341 -17.38 17.10 -24.59
C GLY A 341 -16.48 17.20 -25.82
N ASN A 342 -15.94 18.39 -26.07
CA ASN A 342 -15.01 18.64 -27.16
C ASN A 342 -13.60 18.89 -26.61
N SER A 343 -12.60 18.31 -27.28
CA SER A 343 -11.20 18.58 -26.96
C SER A 343 -10.83 20.03 -27.31
N GLU A 344 -10.14 20.69 -26.40
CA GLU A 344 -9.65 22.05 -26.54
C GLU A 344 -8.15 22.03 -26.88
N PHE A 345 -7.72 22.91 -27.78
CA PHE A 345 -6.33 22.95 -28.21
C PHE A 345 -5.61 24.12 -27.58
N ILE A 346 -4.51 23.84 -26.87
CA ILE A 346 -3.73 24.83 -26.14
C ILE A 346 -2.27 24.77 -26.55
N SER A 347 -1.57 25.91 -26.49
CA SER A 347 -0.12 25.94 -26.66
C SER A 347 0.57 25.50 -25.37
N LEU A 348 1.79 24.96 -25.46
CA LEU A 348 2.63 24.68 -24.30
C LEU A 348 2.89 25.95 -23.47
N LYS A 349 2.99 27.09 -24.13
CA LYS A 349 3.22 28.39 -23.49
C LYS A 349 2.06 28.79 -22.59
N ASP A 350 0.83 28.53 -23.03
CA ASP A 350 -0.39 28.92 -22.32
C ASP A 350 -0.88 27.85 -21.33
N ALA A 351 -0.37 26.61 -21.44
CA ALA A 351 -0.75 25.49 -20.60
C ALA A 351 -0.71 25.77 -19.08
N PRO A 352 0.33 26.40 -18.49
CA PRO A 352 0.31 26.72 -17.06
C PRO A 352 -0.88 27.60 -16.64
N GLN A 353 -1.24 28.58 -17.48
CA GLN A 353 -2.33 29.52 -17.20
C GLN A 353 -3.70 28.83 -17.35
N VAL A 354 -3.88 28.03 -18.40
CA VAL A 354 -5.11 27.27 -18.63
C VAL A 354 -5.33 26.24 -17.51
N VAL A 355 -4.29 25.50 -17.13
CA VAL A 355 -4.31 24.58 -15.98
C VAL A 355 -4.69 25.36 -14.71
N SER A 356 -4.07 26.51 -14.45
CA SER A 356 -4.40 27.34 -13.28
C SER A 356 -5.86 27.76 -13.24
N SER A 357 -6.46 28.10 -14.39
CA SER A 357 -7.87 28.51 -14.46
C SER A 357 -8.84 27.41 -14.04
N CYS A 358 -8.49 26.14 -14.23
CA CYS A 358 -9.33 25.00 -13.84
C CYS A 358 -9.44 24.86 -12.31
N PHE A 359 -8.49 25.41 -11.54
CA PHE A 359 -8.47 25.44 -10.07
C PHE A 359 -9.08 26.71 -9.47
N LYS A 360 -9.62 27.61 -10.28
CA LYS A 360 -10.24 28.86 -9.83
C LYS A 360 -11.72 28.84 -10.15
N HIS A 361 -12.50 29.61 -9.39
CA HIS A 361 -13.91 29.81 -9.72
C HIS A 361 -14.04 30.23 -11.20
N PRO A 362 -14.92 29.60 -11.99
CA PRO A 362 -15.97 28.66 -11.55
C PRO A 362 -15.66 27.18 -11.69
N PHE A 363 -14.39 26.81 -11.60
CA PHE A 363 -13.92 25.44 -11.57
C PHE A 363 -14.42 24.67 -12.80
N SER A 364 -14.02 25.15 -13.98
CA SER A 364 -14.38 24.58 -15.29
C SER A 364 -15.85 24.73 -15.70
N LYS A 365 -16.65 25.56 -15.02
CA LYS A 365 -17.96 25.97 -15.56
C LYS A 365 -17.78 26.93 -16.74
N ILE A 366 -18.60 26.79 -17.78
CA ILE A 366 -18.52 27.56 -19.04
C ILE A 366 -19.41 28.82 -19.00
N GLU A 367 -20.19 29.02 -17.94
CA GLU A 367 -21.11 30.16 -17.82
C GLU A 367 -20.39 31.50 -17.54
N GLU A 368 -20.99 32.61 -18.00
CA GLU A 368 -20.59 33.97 -17.60
C GLU A 368 -20.96 34.19 -16.13
N ILE A 369 -20.00 34.67 -15.34
CA ILE A 369 -20.16 34.84 -13.90
C ILE A 369 -19.77 36.25 -13.54
N SER A 370 -20.55 36.87 -12.68
CA SER A 370 -20.23 38.18 -12.13
C SER A 370 -18.88 38.15 -11.42
N GLU A 371 -18.06 39.19 -11.64
CA GLU A 371 -16.73 39.32 -11.03
C GLU A 371 -16.78 39.28 -9.48
N ASP A 372 -17.95 39.53 -8.88
CA ASP A 372 -18.18 39.57 -7.44
C ASP A 372 -18.26 38.19 -6.75
N GLU A 373 -18.32 37.07 -7.49
CA GLU A 373 -18.39 35.70 -6.93
C GLU A 373 -17.03 34.98 -6.93
N HIS A 374 -15.91 35.69 -6.71
CA HIS A 374 -14.60 35.06 -6.46
C HIS A 374 -14.57 34.39 -5.07
N THR A 375 -15.34 33.32 -4.91
CA THR A 375 -15.34 32.53 -3.68
C THR A 375 -14.12 31.60 -3.68
N SER A 376 -13.20 31.85 -2.74
CA SER A 376 -12.11 30.92 -2.44
C SER A 376 -12.72 29.68 -1.80
N ARG A 377 -12.60 28.53 -2.47
CA ARG A 377 -13.17 27.24 -2.05
C ARG A 377 -12.05 26.25 -1.78
N LYS A 378 -12.22 25.40 -0.78
CA LYS A 378 -11.31 24.28 -0.51
C LYS A 378 -11.33 23.28 -1.66
N ILE A 379 -10.14 22.88 -2.13
CA ILE A 379 -9.95 21.98 -3.25
C ILE A 379 -9.45 20.64 -2.75
N VAL A 380 -10.09 19.57 -3.21
CA VAL A 380 -9.63 18.19 -3.02
C VAL A 380 -9.15 17.67 -4.38
N LEU A 381 -7.85 17.45 -4.51
CA LEU A 381 -7.26 16.91 -5.74
C LEU A 381 -7.43 15.39 -5.77
N VAL A 382 -8.03 14.86 -6.81
CA VAL A 382 -8.34 13.43 -6.96
C VAL A 382 -7.54 12.85 -8.13
N GLY A 383 -7.03 11.62 -7.99
CA GLY A 383 -6.37 10.92 -9.10
C GLY A 383 -6.43 9.41 -8.94
N HIS A 384 -5.82 8.69 -9.88
CA HIS A 384 -5.63 7.25 -9.84
C HIS A 384 -4.11 6.97 -9.95
N ASP A 385 -3.40 7.04 -8.83
CA ASP A 385 -1.97 7.42 -8.73
C ASP A 385 -1.70 8.94 -8.88
N VAL A 386 -2.45 9.75 -8.14
CA VAL A 386 -2.47 11.24 -8.21
C VAL A 386 -1.10 11.92 -8.20
N LEU A 387 -0.09 11.33 -7.54
CA LEU A 387 1.24 11.93 -7.47
C LEU A 387 1.99 11.88 -8.81
N SER A 388 1.68 10.90 -9.66
CA SER A 388 2.24 10.80 -11.00
C SER A 388 1.80 11.97 -11.87
N ASP A 389 0.51 12.33 -11.84
CA ASP A 389 -0.02 13.48 -12.57
C ASP A 389 0.54 14.81 -12.06
N VAL A 390 0.74 14.95 -10.75
CA VAL A 390 1.36 16.14 -10.16
C VAL A 390 2.80 16.34 -10.67
N VAL A 391 3.55 15.25 -10.91
CA VAL A 391 4.89 15.36 -11.53
C VAL A 391 4.78 15.89 -12.95
N TYR A 392 3.78 15.48 -13.72
CA TYR A 392 3.56 16.01 -15.07
C TYR A 392 3.10 17.46 -15.08
N LEU A 393 2.19 17.86 -14.19
CA LEU A 393 1.80 19.28 -14.04
C LEU A 393 3.00 20.17 -13.72
N ARG A 394 3.92 19.72 -12.86
CA ARG A 394 5.17 20.45 -12.58
C ARG A 394 6.05 20.59 -13.81
N LYS A 395 6.14 19.56 -14.67
CA LYS A 395 6.86 19.65 -15.94
C LYS A 395 6.21 20.66 -16.90
N LEU A 396 4.88 20.81 -16.84
CA LEU A 396 4.15 21.87 -17.55
C LEU A 396 4.32 23.25 -16.93
N GLY A 397 5.00 23.38 -15.79
CA GLY A 397 5.22 24.66 -15.11
C GLY A 397 4.12 25.03 -14.10
N TYR A 398 3.28 24.08 -13.69
CA TYR A 398 2.25 24.29 -12.68
C TYR A 398 2.44 23.37 -11.47
N ASP A 399 2.65 23.95 -10.28
CA ASP A 399 2.71 23.16 -9.03
C ASP A 399 1.41 23.35 -8.23
N VAL A 400 0.61 22.29 -8.15
CA VAL A 400 -0.66 22.28 -7.39
C VAL A 400 -0.46 22.58 -5.91
N PHE A 401 0.72 22.31 -5.33
CA PHE A 401 1.00 22.58 -3.93
C PHE A 401 1.18 24.07 -3.62
N ASN A 402 1.24 24.92 -4.64
CA ASN A 402 1.21 26.38 -4.47
C ASN A 402 -0.23 26.92 -4.24
N LEU A 403 -1.26 26.09 -4.39
CA LEU A 403 -2.64 26.46 -4.11
C LEU A 403 -2.86 26.53 -2.59
N SER A 404 -3.09 27.73 -2.05
CA SER A 404 -3.45 27.91 -0.64
C SER A 404 -4.78 27.27 -0.24
N THR A 405 -5.61 26.95 -1.24
CA THR A 405 -6.92 26.31 -1.09
C THR A 405 -6.86 24.79 -1.18
N LEU A 406 -5.72 24.19 -1.50
CA LEU A 406 -5.58 22.74 -1.57
C LEU A 406 -5.69 22.15 -0.17
N GLU A 407 -6.79 21.45 0.09
CA GLU A 407 -7.08 20.81 1.37
C GLU A 407 -6.37 19.45 1.46
N GLU A 408 -6.52 18.61 0.43
CA GLU A 408 -5.91 17.28 0.42
C GLU A 408 -5.83 16.64 -0.96
N LEU A 409 -5.11 15.52 -1.03
CA LEU A 409 -5.02 14.64 -2.19
C LEU A 409 -5.71 13.30 -1.89
N ILE A 410 -6.50 12.83 -2.84
CA ILE A 410 -7.24 11.56 -2.79
C ILE A 410 -6.83 10.67 -3.94
N ASP A 411 -6.45 9.43 -3.62
CA ASP A 411 -6.02 8.44 -4.59
C ASP A 411 -7.03 7.28 -4.68
N THR A 412 -7.73 7.21 -5.80
CA THR A 412 -8.77 6.21 -6.06
C THR A 412 -8.20 4.81 -6.27
N ALA A 413 -6.96 4.66 -6.72
CA ALA A 413 -6.29 3.37 -6.83
C ALA A 413 -6.10 2.76 -5.44
N GLU A 414 -5.73 3.61 -4.47
CA GLU A 414 -5.58 3.22 -3.07
C GLU A 414 -6.92 2.96 -2.37
N MET A 415 -7.95 3.78 -2.63
CA MET A 415 -9.31 3.54 -2.15
C MET A 415 -9.85 2.19 -2.66
N ASN A 416 -9.70 1.91 -3.96
CA ASN A 416 -10.14 0.66 -4.57
C ASN A 416 -9.36 -0.53 -4.02
N ARG A 417 -8.03 -0.41 -3.89
CA ARG A 417 -7.18 -1.44 -3.28
C ARG A 417 -7.63 -1.80 -1.87
N TYR A 418 -7.96 -0.80 -1.06
CA TYR A 418 -8.44 -1.01 0.30
C TYR A 418 -9.74 -1.80 0.34
N LEU A 419 -10.73 -1.43 -0.49
CA LEU A 419 -12.05 -2.08 -0.50
C LEU A 419 -12.01 -3.50 -1.09
N THR A 420 -11.25 -3.70 -2.17
CA THR A 420 -11.12 -5.00 -2.84
C THR A 420 -10.16 -5.96 -2.12
N ARG A 421 -9.42 -5.46 -1.11
CA ARG A 421 -8.39 -6.21 -0.35
C ARG A 421 -7.28 -6.80 -1.22
N GLN A 422 -7.01 -6.17 -2.36
CA GLN A 422 -5.94 -6.61 -3.26
C GLN A 422 -4.56 -6.15 -2.75
N LEU A 423 -3.52 -6.89 -3.10
CA LEU A 423 -2.14 -6.57 -2.71
C LEU A 423 -1.60 -5.38 -3.52
N ASN A 424 -1.92 -5.34 -4.81
CA ASN A 424 -1.47 -4.31 -5.75
C ASN A 424 -2.64 -3.40 -6.14
N PRO A 425 -2.40 -2.10 -6.38
CA PRO A 425 -3.42 -1.24 -6.97
C PRO A 425 -3.79 -1.78 -8.36
N GLN A 426 -5.08 -1.77 -8.67
CA GLN A 426 -5.57 -2.05 -10.01
C GLN A 426 -5.41 -0.82 -10.88
N ASN A 427 -5.36 -0.99 -12.21
CA ASN A 427 -5.53 0.14 -13.13
C ASN A 427 -6.99 0.63 -13.12
N LEU A 428 -7.20 1.83 -13.66
CA LEU A 428 -8.49 2.51 -13.67
C LEU A 428 -9.58 1.66 -14.32
N GLY A 429 -9.32 1.08 -15.49
CA GLY A 429 -10.29 0.22 -16.20
C GLY A 429 -10.76 -0.99 -15.37
N ALA A 430 -9.84 -1.69 -14.69
CA ALA A 430 -10.17 -2.81 -13.82
C ALA A 430 -10.94 -2.36 -12.56
N ALA A 431 -10.62 -1.18 -12.00
CA ALA A 431 -11.37 -0.60 -10.90
C ALA A 431 -12.82 -0.28 -11.30
N LEU A 432 -13.01 0.38 -12.45
CA LEU A 432 -14.33 0.73 -13.01
C LEU A 432 -15.18 -0.51 -13.29
N TYR A 433 -14.58 -1.54 -13.89
CA TYR A 433 -15.23 -2.83 -14.09
C TYR A 433 -15.74 -3.43 -12.76
N GLY A 434 -14.89 -3.42 -11.72
CA GLY A 434 -15.26 -3.90 -10.38
C GLY A 434 -16.32 -3.05 -9.65
N LEU A 435 -16.60 -1.84 -10.14
CA LEU A 435 -17.66 -0.95 -9.69
C LEU A 435 -18.93 -1.05 -10.56
N GLY A 436 -18.86 -1.80 -11.67
CA GLY A 436 -19.92 -1.89 -12.66
C GLY A 436 -20.14 -0.59 -13.42
N ILE A 437 -19.08 0.21 -13.60
CA ILE A 437 -19.08 1.41 -14.45
C ILE A 437 -18.50 1.01 -15.80
N THR A 438 -19.26 1.25 -16.87
CA THR A 438 -18.78 0.99 -18.23
C THR A 438 -17.97 2.19 -18.70
N ALA A 439 -16.69 1.97 -18.98
CA ALA A 439 -15.77 3.00 -19.44
C ALA A 439 -15.44 2.81 -20.92
N TRP A 440 -15.44 3.91 -21.66
CA TRP A 440 -15.14 3.95 -23.09
C TRP A 440 -13.93 4.85 -23.32
N ASN A 441 -13.08 4.47 -24.29
CA ASN A 441 -11.95 5.29 -24.72
C ASN A 441 -11.03 5.75 -23.56
N LEU A 442 -10.66 4.80 -22.68
CA LEU A 442 -9.55 4.98 -21.72
C LEU A 442 -8.26 5.31 -22.49
N HIS A 443 -7.31 5.99 -21.85
CA HIS A 443 -6.15 6.64 -22.49
C HIS A 443 -6.54 7.85 -23.34
N ASN A 444 -7.61 8.52 -22.92
CA ASN A 444 -7.90 9.91 -23.23
C ASN A 444 -7.95 10.61 -21.87
N ALA A 445 -7.07 11.58 -21.66
CA ALA A 445 -6.88 12.14 -20.32
C ALA A 445 -8.18 12.74 -19.75
N GLY A 446 -9.01 13.36 -20.60
CA GLY A 446 -10.31 13.90 -20.20
C GLY A 446 -11.29 12.83 -19.72
N ASN A 447 -11.39 11.71 -20.45
CA ASN A 447 -12.20 10.57 -20.04
C ASN A 447 -11.70 9.96 -18.73
N ASP A 448 -10.39 9.75 -18.61
CA ASP A 448 -9.77 9.13 -17.44
C ASP A 448 -9.96 9.98 -16.18
N ALA A 449 -9.88 11.31 -16.29
CA ALA A 449 -10.22 12.23 -15.20
C ALA A 449 -11.69 12.12 -14.76
N VAL A 450 -12.63 12.05 -15.71
CA VAL A 450 -14.07 11.89 -15.41
C VAL A 450 -14.33 10.54 -14.76
N TYR A 451 -13.85 9.46 -15.35
CA TYR A 451 -14.03 8.12 -14.81
C TYR A 451 -13.37 7.97 -13.44
N THR A 452 -12.26 8.65 -13.16
CA THR A 452 -11.65 8.69 -11.84
C THR A 452 -12.57 9.33 -10.79
N LEU A 453 -13.22 10.45 -11.09
CA LEU A 453 -14.22 11.03 -10.17
C LEU A 453 -15.45 10.13 -10.01
N GLN A 454 -15.92 9.50 -11.10
CA GLN A 454 -17.02 8.52 -11.01
C GLN A 454 -16.61 7.34 -10.10
N ALA A 455 -15.38 6.84 -10.23
CA ALA A 455 -14.85 5.79 -9.36
C ALA A 455 -14.80 6.23 -7.90
N MET A 456 -14.33 7.45 -7.61
CA MET A 456 -14.31 8.01 -6.26
C MET A 456 -15.72 7.99 -5.62
N ILE A 457 -16.73 8.50 -6.33
CA ILE A 457 -18.14 8.53 -5.87
C ILE A 457 -18.62 7.10 -5.60
N ALA A 458 -18.45 6.20 -6.56
CA ALA A 458 -18.91 4.82 -6.46
C ALA A 458 -18.22 4.05 -5.32
N LEU A 459 -16.92 4.27 -5.10
CA LEU A 459 -16.15 3.68 -3.98
C LEU A 459 -16.68 4.18 -2.62
N ALA A 460 -16.97 5.47 -2.50
CA ALA A 460 -17.53 6.05 -1.28
C ALA A 460 -18.89 5.41 -0.93
N ILE A 461 -19.75 5.21 -1.93
CA ILE A 461 -21.09 4.60 -1.78
C ILE A 461 -20.99 3.08 -1.54
N LYS A 462 -20.13 2.37 -2.28
CA LYS A 462 -19.93 0.92 -2.15
C LYS A 462 -19.54 0.53 -0.73
N GLN A 463 -18.65 1.30 -0.09
CA GLN A 463 -18.22 1.02 1.28
C GLN A 463 -19.38 1.07 2.28
N VAL A 464 -20.32 2.02 2.11
CA VAL A 464 -21.49 2.16 2.98
C VAL A 464 -22.47 1.02 2.75
N THR A 465 -22.84 0.79 1.50
CA THR A 465 -23.83 -0.22 1.14
C THR A 465 -23.39 -1.65 1.50
N GLU A 466 -22.10 -1.98 1.37
CA GLU A 466 -21.56 -3.27 1.83
C GLU A 466 -21.56 -3.40 3.36
N ARG A 467 -21.38 -2.31 4.08
CA ARG A 467 -21.42 -2.29 5.56
C ARG A 467 -22.84 -2.48 6.07
N GLU A 468 -23.82 -1.80 5.48
CA GLU A 468 -25.23 -1.97 5.83
C GLU A 468 -25.71 -3.39 5.57
N LYS A 469 -25.34 -4.00 4.43
CA LYS A 469 -25.64 -5.41 4.14
C LYS A 469 -25.06 -6.36 5.19
N LYS A 470 -23.84 -6.11 5.66
CA LYS A 470 -23.20 -6.92 6.73
C LYS A 470 -23.83 -6.73 8.11
N ASN A 471 -24.42 -5.57 8.38
CA ASN A 471 -25.11 -5.32 9.65
C ASN A 471 -26.53 -5.90 9.70
N ARG A 472 -27.12 -6.18 8.52
CA ARG A 472 -28.48 -6.75 8.38
C ARG A 472 -28.48 -8.28 8.20
N ALA A 473 -27.34 -8.87 7.84
CA ALA A 473 -27.12 -10.31 7.72
C ALA A 473 -26.51 -10.87 9.01
#